data_AF-A0A3D8P7W8-F1
#
_entry.id   AF-A0A3D8P7W8-F1
#
_cell.length_a   1.000
_cell.length_b   1.000
_cell.length_c   1.000
_cell.angle_alpha   90.00
_cell.angle_beta   90.00
_cell.angle_gamma   90.00
#
_symmetry.space_group_name_H-M   'P 1'
#
loop_
_entity.id
_entity.type
_entity.pdbx_description
1 polymer ?
#
loop_
_entity_poly.entity_id
_entity_poly.type
_entity_poly.pdbx_seq_one_letter_code
_entity_poly.pdbx_strand_id
1 'polypeptide(L)'
;RGGLGAFAAPTGGFALGFPVAAFATGLFVEHVRLRSAGLAAGLGAAFGGIAILYVMGAAGLALASGKSLGQAFLLVAVFIPGDLLKAAITGLLVQALARVRPQTLAWHRA
;
A
#
# COMPACT_ATOMS: atom_id res chain seq x y z
N ARG A 1 -10.89 -10.89 -13.06
CA ARG A 1 -10.95 -10.69 -14.54
C ARG A 1 -9.51 -10.42 -15.00
N GLY A 2 -9.03 -11.07 -16.06
CA GLY A 2 -7.62 -11.01 -16.49
C GLY A 2 -7.47 -10.65 -17.97
N GLY A 3 -6.22 -10.58 -18.45
CA GLY A 3 -5.87 -10.19 -19.81
C GLY A 3 -5.45 -8.71 -19.92
N LEU A 4 -4.80 -8.34 -21.03
CA LEU A 4 -4.25 -7.00 -21.24
C LEU A 4 -5.32 -5.89 -21.16
N GLY A 5 -6.57 -6.20 -21.53
CA GLY A 5 -7.70 -5.27 -21.41
C GLY A 5 -8.03 -4.88 -19.96
N ALA A 6 -7.60 -5.65 -18.95
CA ALA A 6 -7.81 -5.29 -17.54
C ALA A 6 -7.01 -4.04 -17.12
N PHE A 7 -5.93 -3.71 -17.84
CA PHE A 7 -5.14 -2.50 -17.59
C PHE A 7 -5.77 -1.24 -18.19
N ALA A 8 -6.63 -1.39 -19.20
CA ALA A 8 -7.45 -0.29 -19.74
C ALA A 8 -8.74 -0.05 -18.94
N ALA A 9 -9.05 -0.93 -17.98
CA ALA A 9 -10.22 -0.80 -17.12
C ALA A 9 -10.01 0.27 -16.03
N PRO A 10 -11.08 0.78 -15.39
CA PRO A 10 -10.99 1.76 -14.30
C PRO A 10 -10.10 1.34 -13.13
N THR A 11 -9.93 0.03 -12.90
CA THR A 11 -9.07 -0.54 -11.86
C THR A 11 -7.62 -0.77 -12.30
N GLY A 12 -7.29 -0.52 -13.59
CA GLY A 12 -5.98 -0.78 -14.17
C GLY A 12 -4.87 0.01 -13.49
N GLY A 13 -5.15 1.25 -13.06
CA GLY A 13 -4.20 2.08 -12.31
C GLY A 13 -3.77 1.44 -10.97
N PHE A 14 -4.68 0.74 -10.29
CA PHE A 14 -4.35 0.01 -9.06
C PHE A 14 -3.49 -1.22 -9.37
N ALA A 15 -3.82 -1.95 -10.45
CA ALA A 15 -3.04 -3.10 -10.88
C ALA A 15 -1.57 -2.74 -11.20
N LEU A 16 -1.37 -1.63 -11.94
CA LEU A 16 -0.04 -1.10 -12.26
C LEU A 16 0.63 -0.44 -11.04
N GLY A 17 -0.16 0.07 -10.09
CA GLY A 17 0.35 0.69 -8.88
C GLY A 17 0.89 -0.31 -7.86
N PHE A 18 0.45 -1.57 -7.85
CA PHE A 18 0.87 -2.57 -6.86
C PHE A 18 2.40 -2.78 -6.81
N PRO A 19 3.13 -3.00 -7.92
CA PRO A 19 4.58 -3.11 -7.88
C PRO A 19 5.27 -1.87 -7.29
N VAL A 20 4.79 -0.68 -7.65
CA VAL A 20 5.34 0.60 -7.16
C VAL A 20 5.06 0.78 -5.66
N ALA A 21 3.85 0.49 -5.22
CA ALA A 21 3.43 0.51 -3.83
C ALA A 21 4.24 -0.48 -2.96
N ALA A 22 4.47 -1.69 -3.47
CA ALA A 22 5.28 -2.70 -2.79
C ALA A 22 6.74 -2.25 -2.64
N PHE A 23 7.32 -1.70 -3.70
CA PHE A 23 8.68 -1.14 -3.65
C PHE A 23 8.78 0.04 -2.68
N ALA A 24 7.82 0.98 -2.72
CA ALA A 24 7.77 2.11 -1.80
C ALA A 24 7.61 1.67 -0.33
N THR A 25 6.83 0.62 -0.08
CA THR A 25 6.69 0.01 1.26
C THR A 25 8.03 -0.55 1.75
N GLY A 26 8.76 -1.28 0.89
CA GLY A 26 10.09 -1.81 1.18
C GLY A 26 11.10 -0.71 1.49
N LEU A 27 11.18 0.30 0.62
CA LEU A 27 12.05 1.46 0.83
C LEU A 27 11.74 2.17 2.15
N PHE A 28 10.45 2.32 2.50
CA PHE A 28 10.04 2.94 3.74
C PHE A 28 10.57 2.16 4.95
N VAL A 29 10.35 0.84 5.01
CA VAL A 29 10.77 0.05 6.17
C VAL A 29 12.29 -0.09 6.30
N GLU A 30 13.03 0.02 5.19
CA GLU A 30 14.49 -0.01 5.19
C GLU A 30 15.14 1.30 5.66
N HIS A 31 14.54 2.46 5.32
CA HIS A 31 15.15 3.76 5.56
C HIS A 31 14.56 4.48 6.78
N VAL A 32 13.30 4.23 7.12
CA VAL A 32 12.64 4.86 8.27
C VAL A 32 12.90 4.05 9.53
N ARG A 33 13.81 4.57 10.37
CA ARG A 33 14.22 3.92 11.61
C ARG A 33 13.19 4.12 12.72
N LEU A 34 12.34 3.11 12.93
CA LEU A 34 11.45 3.05 14.10
C LEU A 34 11.85 1.91 15.02
N ARG A 35 11.72 2.15 16.34
CA ARG A 35 12.07 1.14 17.36
C ARG A 35 11.21 -0.12 17.25
N SER A 36 9.93 0.03 16.93
CA SER A 36 9.00 -1.08 16.73
C SER A 36 8.95 -1.50 15.27
N ALA A 37 9.28 -2.76 15.01
CA ALA A 37 9.12 -3.39 13.69
C ALA A 37 7.66 -3.32 13.21
N GLY A 38 6.71 -3.46 14.14
CA GLY A 38 5.28 -3.34 13.82
C GLY A 38 4.88 -1.95 13.37
N LEU A 39 5.36 -0.91 14.05
CA LEU A 39 5.11 0.47 13.64
C LEU A 39 5.73 0.77 12.28
N ALA A 40 6.98 0.33 12.04
CA ALA A 40 7.63 0.46 10.73
C ALA A 40 6.80 -0.20 9.63
N ALA A 41 6.38 -1.45 9.82
CA ALA A 41 5.60 -2.18 8.83
C ALA A 41 4.19 -1.62 8.62
N GLY A 42 3.50 -1.23 9.69
CA GLY A 42 2.16 -0.65 9.59
C GLY A 42 2.17 0.71 8.87
N LEU A 43 3.11 1.59 9.21
CA LEU A 43 3.27 2.88 8.53
C LEU A 43 3.79 2.71 7.10
N GLY A 44 4.68 1.75 6.84
CA GLY A 44 5.13 1.40 5.50
C GLY A 44 3.97 0.90 4.63
N ALA A 45 3.12 0.03 5.17
CA ALA A 45 1.93 -0.48 4.48
C ALA A 45 0.92 0.64 4.19
N ALA A 46 0.72 1.59 5.12
CA ALA A 46 -0.11 2.76 4.87
C ALA A 46 0.52 3.68 3.80
N PHE A 47 1.83 3.90 3.85
CA PHE A 47 2.52 4.75 2.89
C PHE A 47 2.46 4.17 1.46
N GLY A 48 2.94 2.94 1.26
CA GLY A 48 2.93 2.33 -0.07
C GLY A 48 1.54 1.85 -0.49
N GLY A 49 0.90 1.05 0.36
CA GLY A 49 -0.36 0.37 0.05
C GLY A 49 -1.61 1.27 0.06
N ILE A 50 -1.55 2.45 0.69
CA ILE A 50 -2.64 3.43 0.65
C ILE A 50 -2.20 4.67 -0.13
N ALA A 51 -1.22 5.44 0.37
CA ALA A 51 -0.91 6.73 -0.25
C ALA A 51 -0.43 6.59 -1.71
N ILE A 52 0.61 5.81 -1.95
CA ILE A 52 1.16 5.62 -3.31
C ILE A 52 0.15 4.91 -4.21
N LEU A 53 -0.45 3.82 -3.72
CA LEU A 53 -1.40 3.02 -4.49
C LEU A 53 -2.64 3.83 -4.90
N TYR A 54 -3.18 4.67 -4.02
CA TYR A 54 -4.36 5.49 -4.33
C TYR A 54 -4.04 6.62 -5.29
N VAL A 55 -2.86 7.23 -5.22
CA VAL A 55 -2.46 8.23 -6.22
C VAL A 55 -2.46 7.62 -7.62
N MET A 56 -1.84 6.44 -7.79
CA MET A 56 -1.79 5.75 -9.08
C MET A 56 -3.16 5.21 -9.50
N GLY A 57 -3.89 4.61 -8.56
CA GLY A 57 -5.21 4.04 -8.78
C GLY A 57 -6.26 5.08 -9.16
N ALA A 58 -6.34 6.18 -8.40
CA ALA A 58 -7.26 7.29 -8.69
C ALA A 58 -6.88 8.03 -9.98
N ALA A 59 -5.59 8.17 -10.29
CA ALA A 59 -5.15 8.71 -11.58
C ALA A 59 -5.60 7.83 -12.76
N GLY A 60 -5.40 6.51 -12.66
CA GLY A 60 -5.88 5.57 -13.68
C GLY A 60 -7.41 5.57 -13.82
N LEU A 61 -8.13 5.63 -12.69
CA LEU A 61 -9.59 5.74 -12.66
C LEU A 61 -10.10 7.02 -13.33
N ALA A 62 -9.47 8.16 -13.03
CA ALA A 62 -9.82 9.46 -13.60
C ALA A 62 -9.64 9.45 -15.12
N LEU A 63 -8.51 8.94 -15.61
CA LEU A 63 -8.21 8.83 -17.04
C LEU A 63 -9.18 7.88 -17.77
N ALA A 64 -9.43 6.70 -17.20
CA ALA A 64 -10.30 5.71 -17.83
C ALA A 64 -11.79 6.10 -17.84
N SER A 65 -12.23 6.90 -16.86
CA SER A 65 -13.65 7.25 -16.67
C SER A 65 -13.99 8.68 -17.09
N GLY A 66 -13.01 9.47 -17.52
CA GLY A 66 -13.18 10.90 -17.84
C GLY A 66 -13.61 11.78 -16.66
N LYS A 67 -13.40 11.32 -15.42
CA LYS A 67 -13.78 12.05 -14.19
C LYS A 67 -12.64 12.95 -13.73
N SER A 68 -12.95 14.00 -12.97
CA SER A 68 -11.91 14.77 -12.30
C SER A 68 -11.18 13.93 -11.25
N LEU A 69 -9.92 14.26 -10.97
CA LEU A 69 -9.11 13.53 -10.00
C LEU A 69 -9.78 13.49 -8.61
N GLY A 70 -10.40 14.59 -8.19
CA GLY A 70 -11.13 14.66 -6.92
C GLY A 70 -12.34 13.71 -6.88
N GLN A 71 -13.12 13.61 -7.95
CA GLN A 71 -14.23 12.67 -8.04
C GLN A 71 -13.74 11.21 -8.02
N ALA A 72 -12.66 10.92 -8.73
CA ALA A 72 -12.03 9.60 -8.73
C ALA A 72 -11.55 9.21 -7.32
N PHE A 73 -10.90 10.13 -6.60
CA PHE A 73 -10.50 9.92 -5.21
C PHE A 73 -11.69 9.67 -4.28
N LEU A 74 -12.77 10.44 -4.39
CA LEU A 74 -13.97 10.25 -3.58
C LEU A 74 -14.60 8.87 -3.79
N LEU A 75 -14.58 8.35 -5.02
CA LEU A 75 -15.10 7.02 -5.34
C LEU A 75 -14.32 5.89 -4.65
N VAL A 76 -13.01 6.05 -4.51
CA VAL A 76 -12.15 5.01 -3.91
C VAL A 76 -11.89 5.25 -2.42
N ALA A 77 -12.18 6.44 -1.90
CA ALA A 77 -11.99 6.79 -0.49
C ALA A 77 -12.73 5.85 0.47
N VAL A 78 -13.84 5.25 0.03
CA VAL A 78 -14.60 4.25 0.80
C VAL A 78 -13.76 3.03 1.21
N PHE A 79 -12.68 2.71 0.48
CA PHE A 79 -11.81 1.59 0.80
C PHE A 79 -10.77 1.92 1.89
N ILE A 80 -10.54 3.21 2.18
CA ILE A 80 -9.48 3.66 3.12
C ILE A 80 -9.69 3.10 4.53
N PRO A 81 -10.89 3.10 5.14
CA PRO A 81 -11.07 2.53 6.47
C PRO A 81 -10.67 1.05 6.57
N GLY A 82 -11.02 0.26 5.54
CA GLY A 82 -10.65 -1.15 5.48
C GLY A 82 -9.14 -1.35 5.28
N ASP A 83 -8.50 -0.49 4.50
CA ASP A 83 -7.06 -0.58 4.26
C ASP A 83 -6.24 -0.11 5.47
N LEU A 84 -6.71 0.88 6.22
CA LEU A 84 -6.12 1.26 7.51
C LEU A 84 -6.18 0.11 8.51
N LEU A 85 -7.30 -0.64 8.55
CA LEU A 85 -7.41 -1.84 9.36
C LEU A 85 -6.38 -2.91 8.91
N LYS A 86 -6.24 -3.16 7.60
CA LYS A 86 -5.22 -4.09 7.08
C LYS A 86 -3.80 -3.64 7.42
N ALA A 87 -3.50 -2.34 7.36
CA ALA A 87 -2.20 -1.80 7.73
C ALA A 87 -1.92 -1.99 9.23
N ALA A 88 -2.92 -1.77 10.09
CA ALA A 88 -2.81 -2.06 11.52
C ALA A 88 -2.55 -3.55 11.79
N ILE A 89 -3.31 -4.45 11.15
CA ILE A 89 -3.10 -5.90 11.24
C ILE A 89 -1.69 -6.28 10.75
N THR A 90 -1.22 -5.68 9.67
CA THR A 90 0.14 -5.90 9.14
C THR A 90 1.18 -5.55 10.19
N GLY A 91 1.05 -4.38 10.84
CA GLY A 91 1.95 -3.98 11.92
C GLY A 91 1.92 -4.95 13.11
N LEU A 92 0.73 -5.41 13.53
CA LEU A 92 0.59 -6.38 14.62
C LEU A 92 1.28 -7.72 14.29
N LEU A 93 1.06 -8.24 13.07
CA LEU A 93 1.65 -9.49 12.61
C LEU A 93 3.17 -9.40 12.49
N VAL A 94 3.69 -8.31 11.90
CA VAL A 94 5.15 -8.10 11.80
C VAL A 94 5.78 -7.94 13.18
N GLN A 95 5.12 -7.25 14.11
CA GLN A 95 5.63 -7.14 15.48
C GLN A 95 5.67 -8.50 16.20
N ALA A 96 4.66 -9.35 15.99
CA ALA A 96 4.64 -10.70 16.53
C ALA A 96 5.78 -11.55 15.93
N LEU A 97 5.98 -11.46 14.62
CA LEU A 97 7.09 -12.13 13.93
C LEU A 97 8.46 -11.62 14.41
N ALA A 98 8.63 -10.31 14.62
CA ALA A 98 9.86 -9.73 15.13
C ALA A 98 10.26 -10.30 16.50
N ARG A 99 9.27 -10.67 17.34
CA ARG A 99 9.52 -11.28 18.65
C ARG A 99 9.88 -12.76 18.56
N VAL A 100 9.26 -13.50 17.63
CA VAL A 100 9.42 -14.97 17.53
C VAL A 100 10.58 -15.35 16.61
N ARG A 101 10.82 -14.59 15.54
CA ARG A 101 11.82 -14.85 14.50
C ARG A 101 12.45 -13.54 13.98
N PRO A 102 13.21 -12.81 14.80
CA PRO A 102 13.83 -11.54 14.37
C PRO A 102 14.71 -11.66 13.12
N GLN A 103 15.32 -12.83 12.90
CA GLN A 103 16.17 -13.11 11.73
C GLN A 103 15.44 -13.01 10.38
N THR A 104 14.10 -13.07 10.34
CA THR A 104 13.35 -12.90 9.08
C THR A 104 13.20 -11.44 8.67
N LEU A 105 13.55 -10.49 9.54
CA LEU A 105 13.44 -9.06 9.30
C LEU A 105 14.84 -8.46 9.09
N ALA A 106 15.45 -8.73 7.94
CA ALA A 106 16.81 -8.26 7.62
C ALA A 106 16.98 -6.72 7.72
N TRP A 107 15.90 -5.97 7.52
CA TRP A 107 15.86 -4.52 7.64
C TRP A 107 15.73 -4.02 9.09
N HIS A 108 15.18 -4.83 10.01
CA HIS A 108 14.97 -4.46 11.41
C HIS A 108 16.12 -4.97 12.27
N ARG A 109 17.18 -4.17 12.38
CA ARG A 109 18.28 -4.43 13.31
C ARG A 109 17.95 -3.82 14.67
N ALA A 110 17.64 -4.68 15.64
CA ALA A 110 17.42 -4.33 17.05
C ALA A 110 18.71 -3.81 17.71
#